data_AF-A0AA36DNU7-F1
#
_entry.id   AF-A0AA36DNU7-F1
#
_cell.length_a   1.000
_cell.length_b   1.000
_cell.length_c   1.000
_cell.angle_alpha   90.00
_cell.angle_beta   90.00
_cell.angle_gamma   90.00
#
_symmetry.space_group_name_H-M   'P 1'
#
loop_
_entity.id
_entity.type
_entity.pdbx_description
1 polymer ?
#
loop_
_entity_poly.entity_id
_entity_poly.type
_entity_poly.pdbx_seq_one_letter_code
_entity_poly.pdbx_strand_id
1 'polypeptide(L)'
;MLKLLVFLALAMAIAATPCAMEDIPGVSKANMDRLRQIMDPRPRIEEWENSLPTAEKAAAIAYREQIHEKHHAEFLSKDIPGVSKASMDRLRQIMNPRPDGPEDFEKKINEWIDSLPPEDKAAAEAHREEMHKRRGPPPPRPSF
;
A
#
# COMPACT_ATOMS: atom_id res chain seq x y z
N MET A 1 -8.56 2.05 -17.76
CA MET A 1 -8.82 1.02 -16.71
C MET A 1 -7.55 0.70 -15.91
N LEU A 2 -6.74 1.72 -15.56
CA LEU A 2 -5.44 1.58 -14.91
C LEU A 2 -5.49 1.91 -13.39
N LYS A 3 -6.54 2.64 -12.98
CA LYS A 3 -6.81 3.08 -11.60
C LYS A 3 -6.98 1.96 -10.55
N LEU A 4 -7.06 0.69 -10.94
CA LEU A 4 -7.28 -0.43 -10.00
C LEU A 4 -5.97 -1.08 -9.51
N LEU A 5 -4.85 -0.92 -10.24
CA LEU A 5 -3.55 -1.51 -9.90
C LEU A 5 -2.91 -0.81 -8.69
N VAL A 6 -3.06 0.51 -8.61
CA VAL A 6 -2.59 1.34 -7.49
C VAL A 6 -3.36 1.04 -6.20
N PHE A 7 -4.67 0.74 -6.31
CA PHE A 7 -5.47 0.25 -5.19
C PHE A 7 -5.14 -1.19 -4.78
N LEU A 8 -4.42 -1.97 -5.60
CA LEU A 8 -4.03 -3.33 -5.23
C LEU A 8 -2.83 -3.33 -4.29
N ALA A 9 -1.78 -2.54 -4.57
CA ALA A 9 -0.65 -2.39 -3.66
C ALA A 9 -1.04 -1.63 -2.38
N LEU A 10 -1.84 -0.57 -2.50
CA LEU A 10 -2.26 0.24 -1.34
C LEU A 10 -3.31 -0.47 -0.46
N ALA A 11 -4.20 -1.30 -1.03
CA ALA A 11 -5.17 -2.06 -0.22
C ALA A 11 -4.65 -3.41 0.30
N MET A 12 -3.45 -3.87 -0.10
CA MET A 12 -2.83 -5.04 0.57
C MET A 12 -2.26 -4.67 1.94
N ALA A 13 -2.07 -3.38 2.23
CA ALA A 13 -1.84 -2.89 3.58
C ALA A 13 -3.13 -2.71 4.41
N ILE A 14 -4.33 -2.76 3.79
CA ILE A 14 -5.59 -2.35 4.47
C ILE A 14 -6.67 -3.45 4.51
N ALA A 15 -6.61 -4.49 3.68
CA ALA A 15 -7.73 -5.42 3.54
C ALA A 15 -7.35 -6.89 3.75
N ALA A 16 -7.11 -7.31 5.00
CA ALA A 16 -7.35 -8.69 5.46
C ALA A 16 -7.16 -8.88 6.99
N THR A 17 -7.70 -7.97 7.81
CA THR A 17 -7.99 -8.26 9.22
C THR A 17 -9.10 -7.31 9.66
N PRO A 18 -9.99 -7.66 10.60
CA PRO A 18 -10.50 -6.64 11.51
C PRO A 18 -9.26 -6.09 12.21
N CYS A 19 -8.56 -5.14 11.57
CA CYS A 19 -7.28 -4.66 12.04
C CYS A 19 -7.54 -4.00 13.38
N ALA A 20 -7.24 -4.71 14.46
CA ALA A 20 -6.92 -4.06 15.72
C ALA A 20 -5.80 -3.08 15.36
N MET A 21 -6.17 -1.82 15.17
CA MET A 21 -5.22 -0.77 14.90
C MET A 21 -4.24 -0.77 16.07
N GLU A 22 -3.01 -1.18 15.77
CA GLU A 22 -1.91 -1.15 16.73
C GLU A 22 -1.75 0.27 17.24
N ASP A 23 -1.52 0.40 18.55
CA ASP A 23 -1.28 1.70 19.16
C ASP A 23 0.01 2.31 18.59
N ILE A 24 -0.06 3.58 18.22
CA ILE A 24 1.10 4.33 17.74
C ILE A 24 1.97 4.69 18.96
N PRO A 25 3.23 4.22 19.03
CA PRO A 25 4.11 4.56 20.14
C PRO A 25 4.28 6.08 20.25
N GLY A 26 4.05 6.63 21.43
CA GLY A 26 4.16 8.08 21.69
C GLY A 26 2.89 8.89 21.41
N VAL A 27 1.80 8.27 20.95
CA VAL A 27 0.46 8.89 20.88
C VAL A 27 -0.36 8.48 22.09
N SER A 28 -1.14 9.41 22.66
CA SER A 28 -1.96 9.11 23.84
C SER A 28 -3.14 8.18 23.51
N LYS A 29 -3.57 7.37 24.49
CA LYS A 29 -4.73 6.46 24.33
C LYS A 29 -6.00 7.19 23.89
N ALA A 30 -6.27 8.38 24.44
CA ALA A 30 -7.41 9.21 24.06
C ALA A 30 -7.38 9.62 22.59
N ASN A 31 -6.19 9.93 22.04
CA ASN A 31 -6.02 10.26 20.63
C ASN A 31 -6.11 9.03 19.72
N MET A 32 -5.64 7.87 20.17
CA MET A 32 -5.84 6.59 19.49
C MET A 32 -7.33 6.22 19.42
N ASP A 33 -8.09 6.43 20.51
CA ASP A 33 -9.54 6.18 20.53
C ASP A 33 -10.29 7.14 19.59
N ARG A 34 -9.86 8.40 19.50
CA ARG A 34 -10.40 9.36 18.51
C ARG A 34 -10.07 8.95 17.07
N LEU A 35 -8.86 8.47 16.81
CA LEU A 35 -8.48 7.95 15.50
C LEU A 35 -9.38 6.79 15.08
N ARG A 36 -9.64 5.84 16.00
CA ARG A 36 -10.55 4.71 15.76
C ARG A 36 -11.97 5.18 15.40
N GLN A 37 -12.47 6.23 16.05
CA GLN A 37 -13.78 6.82 15.75
C GLN A 37 -13.82 7.54 14.39
N ILE A 38 -12.73 8.20 13.99
CA ILE A 38 -12.64 8.92 12.69
C ILE A 38 -12.52 7.93 11.52
N MET A 39 -12.06 6.71 11.76
CA MET A 39 -11.86 5.71 10.71
C MET A 39 -13.13 5.06 10.18
N ASP A 40 -14.30 5.34 10.76
CA ASP A 40 -15.60 4.87 10.28
C ASP A 40 -16.54 6.06 9.94
N PRO A 41 -16.76 6.41 8.65
CA PRO A 41 -16.26 5.79 7.41
C PRO A 41 -15.07 6.55 6.76
N ARG A 42 -13.94 5.85 6.59
CA ARG A 42 -12.72 6.13 5.79
C ARG A 42 -12.06 7.54 5.87
N PRO A 43 -10.72 7.57 5.91
CA PRO A 43 -10.00 8.47 6.78
C PRO A 43 -9.74 9.86 6.20
N ARG A 44 -9.71 10.84 7.10
CA ARG A 44 -8.93 12.07 6.92
C ARG A 44 -7.71 12.01 7.85
N ILE A 45 -6.81 11.02 7.64
CA ILE A 45 -5.62 10.80 8.48
C ILE A 45 -4.79 12.08 8.60
N GLU A 46 -4.62 12.83 7.50
CA GLU A 46 -3.93 14.12 7.52
C GLU A 46 -4.63 15.14 8.42
N GLU A 47 -5.97 15.17 8.44
CA GLU A 47 -6.71 16.06 9.33
C GLU A 47 -6.58 15.64 10.80
N TRP A 48 -6.57 14.33 11.07
CA TRP A 48 -6.29 13.83 12.42
C TRP A 48 -4.86 14.16 12.86
N GLU A 49 -3.84 13.90 12.03
CA GLU A 49 -2.44 14.25 12.29
C GLU A 49 -2.26 15.76 12.53
N ASN A 50 -2.97 16.59 11.78
CA ASN A 50 -2.97 18.04 11.96
C ASN A 50 -3.70 18.51 13.22
N SER A 51 -4.55 17.66 13.82
CA SER A 51 -5.24 17.95 15.08
C SER A 51 -4.43 17.55 16.34
N LEU A 52 -3.31 16.84 16.16
CA LEU A 52 -2.46 16.38 17.27
C LEU A 52 -1.55 17.50 17.80
N PRO A 53 -1.20 17.47 19.10
CA PRO A 53 -0.10 18.27 19.65
C PRO A 53 1.22 17.97 18.92
N THR A 54 2.13 18.95 18.85
CA THR A 54 3.38 18.87 18.05
C THR A 54 4.19 17.58 18.28
N ALA A 55 4.33 17.14 19.54
CA ALA A 55 5.08 15.93 19.88
C ALA A 55 4.39 14.65 19.38
N GLU A 56 3.07 14.55 19.54
CA GLU A 56 2.29 13.40 19.08
C GLU A 56 2.17 13.37 17.56
N LYS A 57 2.08 14.54 16.91
CA LYS A 57 2.14 14.66 15.45
C LYS A 57 3.47 14.15 14.89
N ALA A 58 4.60 14.52 15.51
CA ALA A 58 5.91 14.02 15.10
C ALA A 58 6.02 12.50 15.25
N ALA A 59 5.50 11.94 16.35
CA ALA A 59 5.45 10.50 16.56
C ALA A 59 4.58 9.77 15.53
N ALA A 60 3.40 10.31 15.22
CA ALA A 60 2.50 9.76 14.21
C ALA A 60 3.13 9.77 12.79
N ILE A 61 3.77 10.88 12.40
CA ILE A 61 4.48 10.97 11.11
C ILE A 61 5.64 9.97 11.06
N ALA A 62 6.46 9.89 12.11
CA ALA A 62 7.58 8.95 12.17
C ALA A 62 7.12 7.48 12.07
N TYR A 63 6.05 7.14 12.78
CA TYR A 63 5.46 5.81 12.74
C TYR A 63 4.90 5.49 11.35
N ARG A 64 4.23 6.45 10.70
CA ARG A 64 3.73 6.29 9.34
C ARG A 64 4.87 6.01 8.36
N GLU A 65 5.97 6.76 8.44
CA GLU A 65 7.13 6.50 7.58
C GLU A 65 7.77 5.14 7.85
N GLN A 66 7.85 4.70 9.11
CA GLN A 66 8.32 3.36 9.45
C GLN A 66 7.44 2.26 8.82
N ILE A 67 6.12 2.41 8.91
CA ILE A 67 5.16 1.47 8.33
C ILE A 67 5.28 1.45 6.81
N HIS A 68 5.39 2.61 6.18
CA HIS A 68 5.59 2.69 4.74
C HIS A 68 6.91 2.03 4.29
N GLU A 69 8.02 2.27 5.00
CA GLU A 69 9.32 1.66 4.71
C GLU A 69 9.25 0.14 4.85
N LYS A 70 8.62 -0.35 5.92
CA LYS A 70 8.40 -1.78 6.15
C LYS A 70 7.60 -2.41 5.00
N HIS A 71 6.50 -1.77 4.58
CA HIS A 71 5.68 -2.29 3.48
C HIS A 71 6.40 -2.23 2.12
N HIS A 72 7.20 -1.20 1.88
CA HIS A 72 8.02 -1.10 0.67
C HIS A 72 9.08 -2.19 0.63
N ALA A 73 9.80 -2.42 1.73
CA ALA A 73 10.76 -3.52 1.85
C ALA A 73 10.08 -4.89 1.67
N GLU A 74 8.91 -5.09 2.27
CA GLU A 74 8.13 -6.31 2.10
C GLU A 74 7.71 -6.52 0.64
N PHE A 75 7.26 -5.46 -0.04
CA PHE A 75 6.93 -5.51 -1.46
C PHE A 75 8.14 -5.94 -2.31
N LEU A 76 9.32 -5.35 -2.08
CA LEU A 76 10.53 -5.68 -2.83
C LEU A 76 11.09 -7.09 -2.55
N SER A 77 10.75 -7.66 -1.39
CA SER A 77 11.19 -9.00 -1.00
C SER A 77 10.41 -10.13 -1.68
N LYS A 78 9.23 -9.83 -2.25
CA LYS A 78 8.34 -10.84 -2.83
C LYS A 78 8.54 -10.94 -4.34
N ASP A 79 8.86 -12.15 -4.78
CA ASP A 79 8.99 -12.45 -6.21
C ASP A 79 7.67 -12.88 -6.80
N ILE A 80 7.45 -12.45 -8.05
CA ILE A 80 6.28 -12.86 -8.83
C ILE A 80 6.59 -14.23 -9.45
N PRO A 81 5.78 -15.27 -9.15
CA PRO A 81 5.99 -16.59 -9.72
C PRO A 81 5.96 -16.55 -11.25
N GLY A 82 6.99 -17.15 -11.87
CA GLY A 82 7.10 -17.24 -13.33
C GLY A 82 7.75 -16.02 -14.01
N VAL A 83 8.02 -14.94 -13.28
CA VAL A 83 8.84 -13.82 -13.78
C VAL A 83 10.31 -14.12 -13.52
N SER A 84 11.16 -13.85 -14.51
CA SER A 84 12.60 -14.05 -14.40
C SER A 84 13.23 -13.19 -13.28
N LYS A 85 14.32 -13.69 -12.69
CA LYS A 85 15.08 -12.96 -11.68
C LYS A 85 15.57 -11.59 -12.18
N ALA A 86 16.01 -11.51 -13.44
CA ALA A 86 16.48 -10.27 -14.04
C ALA A 86 15.37 -9.21 -14.13
N SER A 87 14.15 -9.63 -14.49
CA SER A 87 12.98 -8.75 -14.50
C SER A 87 12.58 -8.30 -13.09
N MET A 88 12.66 -9.18 -12.08
CA MET A 88 12.46 -8.79 -10.68
C MET A 88 13.55 -7.85 -10.17
N ASP A 89 14.82 -8.07 -10.51
CA ASP A 89 15.92 -7.17 -10.16
C ASP A 89 15.69 -5.77 -10.74
N ARG A 90 15.19 -5.68 -11.97
CA ARG A 90 14.81 -4.41 -12.60
C ARG A 90 13.64 -3.73 -11.88
N LEU A 91 12.60 -4.49 -11.47
CA LEU A 91 11.52 -3.93 -10.65
C LEU A 91 12.07 -3.28 -9.38
N ARG A 92 12.98 -3.96 -8.68
CA ARG A 92 13.58 -3.44 -7.45
C ARG A 92 14.42 -2.18 -7.68
N GLN A 93 15.11 -2.09 -8.82
CA GLN A 93 15.83 -0.88 -9.19
C GLN A 93 14.89 0.29 -9.49
N ILE A 94 13.84 0.08 -10.28
CA ILE A 94 12.87 1.14 -10.64
C ILE A 94 12.13 1.64 -9.38
N MET A 95 11.85 0.73 -8.44
CA MET A 95 11.15 1.02 -7.19
C MET A 95 12.06 1.56 -6.08
N ASN A 96 13.34 1.77 -6.36
CA ASN A 96 14.32 2.34 -5.42
C ASN A 96 14.96 3.61 -6.04
N PRO A 97 14.73 4.82 -5.48
CA PRO A 97 14.07 5.10 -4.21
C PRO A 97 12.57 4.83 -4.24
N ARG A 98 12.02 4.63 -3.04
CA ARG A 98 10.59 4.45 -2.79
C ARG A 98 9.79 5.54 -3.55
N PRO A 99 8.70 5.18 -4.23
CA PRO A 99 7.87 6.15 -4.94
C PRO A 99 7.17 7.14 -3.99
N ASP A 100 7.09 8.40 -4.41
CA ASP A 100 6.54 9.51 -3.61
C ASP A 100 5.00 9.52 -3.54
N GLY A 101 4.35 8.56 -4.20
CA GLY A 101 2.89 8.48 -4.18
C GLY A 101 2.32 7.51 -5.19
N PRO A 102 0.97 7.45 -5.26
CA PRO A 102 0.25 6.54 -6.15
C PRO A 102 0.59 6.75 -7.63
N GLU A 103 0.78 8.00 -8.07
CA GLU A 103 1.08 8.33 -9.46
C GLU A 103 2.50 7.94 -9.86
N ASP A 104 3.50 8.22 -9.03
CA ASP A 104 4.88 7.81 -9.28
C ASP A 104 5.02 6.28 -9.24
N PHE A 105 4.31 5.63 -8.30
CA PHE A 105 4.24 4.18 -8.25
C PHE A 105 3.64 3.60 -9.53
N GLU A 106 2.53 4.15 -10.02
CA GLU A 106 1.90 3.72 -11.27
C GLU A 106 2.84 3.86 -12.46
N LYS A 107 3.52 5.02 -12.56
CA LYS A 107 4.50 5.27 -13.62
C LYS A 107 5.62 4.23 -13.60
N LYS A 108 6.20 3.96 -12.43
CA LYS A 108 7.27 2.99 -12.23
C LYS A 108 6.85 1.54 -12.52
N ILE A 109 5.64 1.14 -12.13
CA ILE A 109 5.09 -0.18 -12.50
C ILE A 109 4.91 -0.29 -14.01
N ASN A 110 4.37 0.74 -14.66
CA ASN A 110 4.16 0.71 -16.11
C ASN A 110 5.50 0.61 -16.85
N GLU A 111 6.51 1.37 -16.42
CA GLU A 111 7.87 1.28 -16.96
C GLU A 111 8.45 -0.14 -16.81
N TRP A 112 8.24 -0.76 -15.65
CA TRP A 112 8.67 -2.13 -15.44
C TRP A 112 7.95 -3.11 -16.38
N ILE A 113 6.62 -3.06 -16.48
CA ILE A 113 5.81 -3.94 -17.35
C ILE A 113 6.21 -3.79 -18.82
N ASP A 114 6.43 -2.56 -19.29
CA ASP A 114 6.81 -2.29 -20.67
C ASP A 114 8.22 -2.80 -21.01
N SER A 115 9.04 -3.02 -19.99
CA SER A 115 10.38 -3.57 -20.13
C SER A 115 10.44 -5.11 -20.09
N LEU A 116 9.33 -5.77 -19.77
CA LEU A 116 9.29 -7.23 -19.64
C LEU A 116 9.33 -7.93 -21.01
N PRO A 117 10.05 -9.07 -21.12
CA PRO A 117 9.89 -9.96 -22.27
C PRO A 117 8.48 -10.61 -22.26
N PRO A 118 8.01 -11.11 -23.41
CA PRO A 118 6.65 -11.65 -23.54
C PRO A 118 6.30 -12.74 -22.51
N GLU A 119 7.24 -13.64 -22.21
CA GLU A 119 7.06 -14.71 -21.23
C GLU A 119 6.86 -14.18 -19.79
N ASP A 120 7.67 -13.22 -19.37
CA ASP A 120 7.56 -12.61 -18.04
C ASP A 120 6.29 -11.76 -17.92
N LYS A 121 5.90 -11.09 -19.01
CA LYS A 121 4.66 -10.31 -19.05
C LYS A 121 3.43 -11.19 -18.85
N ALA A 122 3.38 -12.34 -19.50
CA ALA A 122 2.30 -13.31 -19.31
C ALA A 122 2.24 -13.84 -17.86
N ALA A 123 3.40 -14.12 -17.26
CA ALA A 123 3.47 -14.55 -15.87
C ALA A 123 3.00 -13.46 -14.88
N ALA A 124 3.41 -12.22 -15.11
CA ALA A 124 2.99 -11.06 -14.31
C ALA A 124 1.47 -10.82 -14.41
N GLU A 125 0.88 -10.94 -15.61
CA GLU A 125 -0.56 -10.81 -15.82
C GLU A 125 -1.35 -11.94 -15.14
N ALA A 126 -0.89 -13.20 -15.26
CA ALA A 126 -1.52 -14.33 -14.60
C ALA A 126 -1.51 -14.19 -13.07
N HIS A 127 -0.39 -13.76 -12.49
CA HIS A 127 -0.28 -13.50 -11.06
C HIS A 127 -1.23 -12.39 -10.61
N ARG A 128 -1.37 -11.33 -11.41
CA ARG A 128 -2.33 -10.25 -11.15
C ARG A 128 -3.77 -10.76 -11.13
N GLU A 129 -4.16 -11.58 -12.09
CA GLU A 129 -5.51 -12.15 -12.11
C GLU A 129 -5.78 -13.04 -10.89
N GLU A 130 -4.79 -13.82 -10.47
CA GLU A 130 -4.88 -14.66 -9.28
C GLU A 130 -5.12 -13.80 -8.02
N MET A 131 -4.36 -12.73 -7.85
CA MET A 131 -4.53 -11.79 -6.74
C MET A 131 -5.89 -11.09 -6.77
N HIS A 132 -6.41 -10.78 -7.96
CA HIS A 132 -7.78 -10.27 -8.11
C HIS A 132 -8.83 -11.28 -7.68
N LYS A 133 -8.71 -12.56 -8.08
CA LYS A 133 -9.64 -13.62 -7.69
C LYS A 133 -9.63 -13.86 -6.18
N ARG A 134 -8.45 -13.82 -5.55
CA ARG A 134 -8.30 -13.99 -4.08
C ARG A 134 -8.95 -12.88 -3.26
N ARG A 135 -9.09 -11.66 -3.81
CA ARG A 135 -9.67 -10.52 -3.08
C ARG A 135 -11.19 -10.57 -2.92
N GLY A 136 -11.91 -11.42 -3.67
CA GLY A 136 -13.36 -11.41 -3.70
C GLY A 136 -13.96 -10.10 -4.26
N PRO A 137 -15.28 -10.00 -4.42
CA PRO A 137 -15.93 -8.76 -4.85
C PRO A 137 -15.73 -7.65 -3.79
N PRO A 138 -15.60 -6.38 -4.20
CA PRO A 138 -15.51 -5.27 -3.25
C PRO A 138 -16.76 -5.28 -2.35
N PRO A 139 -16.64 -4.88 -1.06
CA PRO A 139 -17.80 -4.75 -0.19
C PRO A 139 -18.82 -3.80 -0.86
N PRO A 140 -20.13 -4.10 -0.75
CA PRO A 140 -21.17 -3.25 -1.33
C PRO A 140 -20.99 -1.82 -0.81
N ARG A 141 -21.02 -0.84 -1.73
CA ARG A 141 -21.02 0.57 -1.33
C ARG A 141 -22.26 0.82 -0.47
N PRO A 142 -22.14 1.41 0.73
CA PRO A 142 -23.31 1.85 1.47
C PRO A 142 -24.06 2.87 0.61
N SER A 143 -25.32 2.57 0.32
CA SER A 143 -26.25 3.52 -0.28
C SER A 143 -26.56 4.57 0.79
N PHE A 144 -26.07 5.79 0.60
CA PHE A 144 -26.53 6.97 1.34
C PHE A 144 -27.68 7.63 0.56
#